data_AF-A0AAV8VGV3-F1
#
_entry.id   AF-A0AAV8VGV3-F1
#
_cell.length_a   1.000
_cell.length_b   1.000
_cell.length_c   1.000
_cell.angle_alpha   90.00
_cell.angle_beta   90.00
_cell.angle_gamma   90.00
#
_symmetry.space_group_name_H-M   'P 1'
#
loop_
_entity.id
_entity.type
_entity.pdbx_description
1 polymer ?
#
loop_
_entity_poly.entity_id
_entity_poly.type
_entity_poly.pdbx_seq_one_letter_code
_entity_poly.pdbx_strand_id
1 'polypeptide(L)'
;MKGKVCLEIHENKVRLKRNHSYYYQIQEQLNITRKSKCYFVVYITDEMDLFVEEIERDNIFWEQKMLPPLSKFYKECIDPEIVRNNIGNGKKCIDPPYILEAIKLYEQKKLKNR
;
A
#
# COMPACT_ATOMS: atom_id res chain seq x y z
N MET A 1 -4.97 -18.87 4.31
CA MET A 1 -4.87 -17.42 4.48
C MET A 1 -6.26 -16.87 4.73
N LYS A 2 -6.61 -16.44 5.96
CA LYS A 2 -7.82 -15.65 6.18
C LYS A 2 -7.55 -14.26 5.58
N GLY A 3 -8.05 -13.99 4.37
CA GLY A 3 -8.03 -12.64 3.81
C GLY A 3 -8.78 -11.73 4.77
N LYS A 4 -8.11 -10.69 5.29
CA LYS A 4 -8.80 -9.69 6.11
C LYS A 4 -9.84 -9.01 5.22
N VAL A 5 -11.09 -8.99 5.66
CA VAL A 5 -12.19 -8.30 4.97
C VAL A 5 -11.79 -6.83 4.72
N CYS A 6 -11.96 -6.33 3.50
CA CYS A 6 -11.56 -4.97 3.13
C CYS A 6 -12.59 -3.90 3.57
N LEU A 7 -13.85 -4.28 3.74
CA LEU A 7 -14.93 -3.39 4.19
C LEU A 7 -15.04 -3.37 5.72
N GLU A 8 -15.49 -2.23 6.27
CA GLU A 8 -15.86 -2.01 7.66
C GLU A 8 -17.18 -1.24 7.76
N ILE A 9 -17.88 -1.40 8.88
CA ILE A 9 -18.99 -0.51 9.25
C ILE A 9 -18.39 0.66 10.04
N HIS A 10 -18.53 1.87 9.53
CA HIS A 10 -18.14 3.11 10.19
C HIS A 10 -19.33 4.05 10.21
N GLU A 11 -19.72 4.54 11.39
CA GLU A 11 -20.89 5.43 11.55
C GLU A 11 -22.16 4.87 10.87
N ASN A 12 -22.43 3.58 11.07
CA ASN A 12 -23.55 2.83 10.48
C ASN A 12 -23.55 2.78 8.93
N LYS A 13 -22.44 3.10 8.27
CA LYS A 13 -22.27 2.95 6.82
C LYS A 13 -21.13 1.99 6.50
N VAL A 14 -21.32 1.17 5.48
CA VAL A 14 -20.26 0.29 4.96
C VAL A 14 -19.28 1.14 4.15
N ARG A 15 -17.98 0.98 4.39
CA ARG A 15 -16.90 1.63 3.63
C ARG A 15 -15.67 0.75 3.53
N LEU A 16 -14.78 1.07 2.60
CA LEU A 16 -13.43 0.56 2.52
C LEU A 16 -12.61 1.06 3.72
N LYS A 17 -12.00 0.10 4.43
CA LYS A 17 -11.05 0.36 5.50
C LYS A 17 -9.94 1.30 5.04
N ARG A 18 -9.78 2.43 5.72
CA ARG A 18 -8.74 3.44 5.42
C ARG A 18 -7.32 2.96 5.70
N ASN A 19 -7.17 1.84 6.43
CA ASN A 19 -5.89 1.17 6.67
C ASN A 19 -5.67 -0.08 5.78
N HIS A 20 -6.58 -0.38 4.85
CA HIS A 20 -6.46 -1.52 3.94
C HIS A 20 -5.65 -1.15 2.69
N SER A 21 -4.93 -2.12 2.12
CA SER A 21 -4.07 -1.92 0.95
C SER A 21 -4.77 -1.29 -0.24
N TYR A 22 -6.02 -1.66 -0.50
CA TYR A 22 -6.85 -1.05 -1.56
C TYR A 22 -7.01 0.46 -1.40
N TYR A 23 -7.12 0.98 -0.17
CA TYR A 23 -7.22 2.44 0.01
C TYR A 23 -5.92 3.13 -0.39
N TYR A 24 -4.77 2.56 -0.02
CA TYR A 24 -3.46 3.05 -0.45
C TYR A 24 -3.33 3.02 -1.99
N GLN A 25 -3.72 1.92 -2.64
CA GLN A 25 -3.69 1.81 -4.11
C GLN A 25 -4.54 2.88 -4.79
N ILE A 26 -5.75 3.14 -4.27
CA ILE A 26 -6.65 4.17 -4.82
C ILE A 26 -6.04 5.56 -4.64
N GLN A 27 -5.55 5.88 -3.44
CA GLN A 27 -4.93 7.18 -3.17
C GLN A 27 -3.68 7.41 -4.04
N GLU A 28 -2.87 6.39 -4.25
CA GLU A 28 -1.73 6.44 -5.18
C GLU A 28 -2.18 6.72 -6.61
N GLN A 29 -3.14 5.94 -7.12
CA GLN A 29 -3.67 6.13 -8.47
C GLN A 29 -4.26 7.53 -8.68
N LEU A 30 -5.01 8.05 -7.71
CA LEU A 30 -5.60 9.40 -7.77
C LEU A 30 -4.52 10.49 -7.81
N ASN A 31 -3.45 10.35 -7.02
CA ASN A 31 -2.35 11.30 -7.00
C ASN A 31 -1.54 11.27 -8.31
N ILE A 32 -1.20 10.08 -8.80
CA ILE A 32 -0.43 9.93 -10.05
C ILE A 32 -1.22 10.43 -11.26
N THR A 33 -2.50 10.04 -11.37
CA THR A 33 -3.35 10.41 -12.51
C THR A 33 -3.98 11.80 -12.39
N ARG A 34 -3.75 12.51 -11.28
CA ARG A 34 -4.32 13.82 -10.95
C ARG A 34 -5.86 13.84 -11.01
N LYS A 35 -6.50 12.72 -10.69
CA LYS A 35 -7.97 12.62 -10.61
C LYS A 35 -8.43 13.02 -9.21
N SER A 36 -9.62 13.61 -9.12
CA SER A 36 -10.21 14.04 -7.84
C SER A 36 -10.89 12.89 -7.09
N LYS A 37 -11.34 11.84 -7.79
CA LYS A 37 -12.09 10.73 -7.19
C LYS A 37 -12.01 9.43 -7.98
N CYS A 38 -12.29 8.33 -7.29
CA CYS A 38 -12.37 6.96 -7.80
C CYS A 38 -13.67 6.31 -7.30
N TYR A 39 -14.33 5.50 -8.14
CA TYR A 39 -15.41 4.63 -7.72
C TYR A 39 -14.86 3.26 -7.37
N PHE A 40 -14.88 2.91 -6.09
CA PHE A 40 -14.51 1.59 -5.60
C PHE A 40 -15.73 0.68 -5.59
N VAL A 41 -15.72 -0.35 -6.44
CA VAL A 41 -16.84 -1.27 -6.61
C VAL A 41 -16.46 -2.64 -6.06
N VAL A 42 -17.32 -3.20 -5.21
CA VAL A 42 -17.18 -4.57 -4.68
C VAL A 42 -18.40 -5.39 -5.07
N TYR A 43 -18.12 -6.50 -5.74
CA TYR A 43 -19.08 -7.56 -5.99
C TYR A 43 -18.95 -8.62 -4.89
N ILE A 44 -20.07 -9.04 -4.30
CA ILE A 44 -20.10 -10.02 -3.21
C ILE A 44 -20.74 -11.32 -3.73
N THR A 45 -22.02 -11.29 -4.09
CA THR A 45 -22.76 -12.39 -4.73
C THR A 45 -23.87 -11.82 -5.62
N ASP A 46 -24.49 -12.67 -6.45
CA ASP A 46 -25.60 -12.29 -7.32
C ASP A 46 -26.87 -11.91 -6.54
N GLU A 47 -27.01 -12.37 -5.28
CA GLU A 47 -28.16 -12.00 -4.43
C GLU A 47 -27.99 -10.64 -3.73
N MET A 48 -26.81 -10.02 -3.82
CA MET A 48 -26.50 -8.75 -3.17
C MET A 48 -26.19 -7.67 -4.21
N ASP A 49 -26.69 -6.46 -3.97
CA ASP A 49 -26.33 -5.31 -4.80
C ASP A 49 -24.82 -5.03 -4.75
N LEU A 50 -24.30 -4.47 -5.85
CA LEU A 50 -22.93 -3.98 -5.90
C LEU A 50 -22.73 -2.90 -4.84
N PHE A 51 -21.71 -3.09 -4.00
CA PHE A 51 -21.27 -2.03 -3.12
C PHE A 51 -20.41 -1.05 -3.94
N VAL A 52 -20.79 0.23 -3.93
CA VAL A 52 -20.04 1.31 -4.60
C VAL A 52 -19.73 2.39 -3.59
N GLU A 53 -18.45 2.71 -3.44
CA GLU A 53 -17.97 3.85 -2.66
C GLU A 53 -17.27 4.86 -3.57
N GLU A 54 -17.69 6.13 -3.50
CA GLU A 54 -16.93 7.24 -4.07
C GLU A 54 -15.81 7.64 -3.09
N ILE A 55 -14.56 7.50 -3.53
CA ILE A 55 -13.38 7.84 -2.74
C ILE A 55 -12.72 9.06 -3.36
N GLU A 56 -12.65 10.14 -2.60
CA GLU A 56 -11.95 11.36 -2.98
C GLU A 56 -10.44 11.24 -2.75
N ARG A 57 -9.68 12.04 -3.51
CA ARG A 57 -8.24 12.16 -3.33
C ARG A 57 -7.95 12.88 -2.02
N ASP A 58 -7.22 12.20 -1.14
CA ASP A 58 -6.82 12.66 0.17
C ASP A 58 -5.36 13.13 0.13
N ASN A 59 -5.17 14.43 -0.10
CA ASN A 59 -3.84 15.03 -0.19
C ASN A 59 -3.08 14.94 1.14
N ILE A 60 -3.78 15.06 2.27
CA ILE A 60 -3.15 15.02 3.59
C ILE A 60 -2.60 13.61 3.85
N PHE A 61 -3.40 12.58 3.57
CA PHE A 61 -2.96 11.19 3.67
C PHE A 61 -1.78 10.90 2.74
N TRP A 62 -1.83 11.41 1.50
CA TRP A 62 -0.74 11.27 0.56
C TRP A 62 0.57 11.89 1.09
N GLU A 63 0.53 13.18 1.44
CA GLU A 63 1.72 13.95 1.86
C GLU A 63 2.31 13.43 3.17
N GLN A 64 1.46 13.06 4.13
CA GLN A 64 1.91 12.70 5.47
C GLN A 64 2.21 11.20 5.63
N LYS A 65 1.51 10.32 4.90
CA LYS A 65 1.63 8.86 5.11
C LYS A 65 2.22 8.10 3.93
N MET A 66 1.93 8.50 2.69
CA MET A 66 2.37 7.73 1.51
C MET A 66 3.69 8.24 0.94
N LEU A 67 3.78 9.54 0.68
CA LEU A 67 4.91 10.14 -0.02
C LEU A 67 6.25 9.96 0.73
N PRO A 68 6.33 10.11 2.07
CA PRO A 68 7.60 9.97 2.78
C PRO A 68 8.24 8.57 2.65
N PRO A 69 7.55 7.45 2.96
CA PRO A 69 8.15 6.13 2.79
C PRO A 69 8.40 5.76 1.32
N LEU A 70 7.55 6.21 0.38
CA LEU A 70 7.77 5.99 -1.06
C LEU A 70 9.03 6.72 -1.55
N SER A 71 9.21 7.98 -1.15
CA SER A 71 10.39 8.78 -1.49
C SER A 71 11.66 8.18 -0.89
N LYS A 72 11.61 7.73 0.37
CA LYS A 72 12.72 7.02 1.00
C LYS A 72 13.08 5.74 0.25
N PHE A 73 12.08 4.91 -0.06
CA PHE A 73 12.29 3.67 -0.80
C PHE A 73 12.90 3.93 -2.19
N TYR A 74 12.41 4.93 -2.92
CA TYR A 74 12.98 5.29 -4.20
C TYR A 74 14.46 5.69 -4.05
N LYS A 75 14.78 6.61 -3.14
CA LYS A 75 16.14 7.15 -2.98
C LYS A 75 17.15 6.14 -2.43
N GLU A 76 16.73 5.28 -1.51
CA GLU A 76 17.66 4.38 -0.81
C GLU A 76 17.71 2.97 -1.40
N CYS A 77 16.65 2.53 -2.10
CA CYS A 77 16.60 1.19 -2.70
C CYS A 77 16.67 1.22 -4.22
N ILE A 78 15.95 2.12 -4.90
CA ILE A 78 15.80 2.08 -6.36
C ILE A 78 16.90 2.87 -7.07
N ASP A 79 17.09 4.14 -6.69
CA ASP A 79 18.05 5.06 -7.30
C ASP A 79 19.49 4.49 -7.32
N PRO A 80 20.02 3.89 -6.23
CA PRO A 80 21.35 3.30 -6.26
C PRO A 80 21.46 2.10 -7.19
N GLU A 81 20.39 1.31 -7.34
CA GLU A 81 20.38 0.12 -8.18
C GLU A 81 20.23 0.46 -9.67
N ILE A 82 19.59 1.58 -10.00
CA ILE A 82 19.62 2.14 -11.36
C ILE A 82 21.05 2.51 -11.75
N VAL A 83 21.79 3.20 -10.87
CA VAL A 83 23.17 3.64 -11.14
C VAL A 83 24.16 2.46 -11.16
N ARG A 84 24.08 1.55 -10.18
CA ARG A 84 24.98 0.38 -10.10
C ARG A 84 24.71 -0.66 -11.17
N ASN A 85 23.46 -0.76 -11.63
CA ASN A 85 22.97 -1.79 -12.53
C ASN A 85 23.36 -3.22 -12.06
N ASN A 86 23.19 -3.52 -10.77
CA ASN A 86 23.60 -4.81 -10.23
C ASN A 86 22.87 -5.97 -10.93
N ILE A 87 21.55 -5.82 -11.16
CA ILE A 87 20.74 -6.81 -11.86
C ILE A 87 21.29 -7.09 -13.27
N GLY A 88 21.58 -6.03 -14.04
CA GLY A 88 22.16 -6.18 -15.38
C GLY A 88 23.55 -6.83 -15.37
N ASN A 89 24.28 -6.71 -14.26
CA ASN A 89 25.57 -7.35 -14.04
C ASN A 89 25.47 -8.74 -13.37
N GLY A 90 24.27 -9.31 -13.23
CA GLY A 90 24.06 -10.62 -12.58
C GLY A 90 24.28 -10.63 -11.06
N LYS A 91 24.33 -9.45 -10.43
CA LYS A 91 24.44 -9.27 -8.98
C LYS A 91 23.06 -9.02 -8.36
N LYS A 92 22.91 -9.34 -7.08
CA LYS A 92 21.70 -9.04 -6.32
C LYS A 92 21.64 -7.56 -5.93
N CYS A 93 20.43 -7.02 -5.80
CA CYS A 93 20.21 -5.70 -5.20
C CYS A 93 20.73 -5.67 -3.76
N ILE A 94 21.20 -4.50 -3.35
CA ILE A 94 21.70 -4.28 -1.99
C ILE A 94 20.62 -3.57 -1.19
N ASP A 95 20.10 -4.24 -0.17
CA ASP A 95 19.12 -3.64 0.75
C ASP A 95 19.80 -2.63 1.71
N PRO A 96 19.22 -1.44 1.91
CA PRO A 96 19.73 -0.48 2.89
C PRO A 96 19.46 -0.96 4.34
N PRO A 97 20.18 -0.41 5.34
CA PRO A 97 20.10 -0.88 6.73
C PRO A 97 18.68 -0.95 7.29
N TYR A 98 17.82 0.03 6.99
CA TYR A 98 16.45 0.06 7.52
C TYR A 98 15.57 -1.09 7.00
N ILE A 99 15.83 -1.60 5.79
CA ILE A 99 15.13 -2.77 5.25
C ILE A 99 15.60 -4.04 5.97
N LEU A 100 16.91 -4.19 6.15
CA LEU A 100 17.50 -5.33 6.87
C LEU A 100 17.00 -5.40 8.32
N GLU A 101 16.92 -4.24 9.00
CA GLU A 101 16.35 -4.12 10.33
C GLU A 101 14.86 -4.51 10.35
N ALA A 102 14.07 -4.02 9.39
CA ALA A 102 12.65 -4.36 9.27
C ALA A 102 12.41 -5.87 9.06
N ILE A 103 13.22 -6.52 8.22
CA ILE A 103 13.19 -7.97 7.98
C ILE A 103 13.47 -8.71 9.29
N LYS A 104 14.55 -8.35 10.00
CA LYS A 104 14.91 -8.97 11.28
C LYS A 104 13.81 -8.82 12.33
N LEU A 105 13.20 -7.64 12.43
CA LEU A 105 12.08 -7.38 13.35
C LEU A 105 10.85 -8.22 13.00
N TYR A 106 10.56 -8.40 11.71
CA TYR A 106 9.46 -9.25 11.25
C TYR A 106 9.68 -10.72 11.62
N GLU A 107 10.88 -11.24 11.39
CA GLU A 107 11.25 -12.63 11.74
C GLU A 107 11.14 -12.88 13.24
N GLN A 108 11.62 -11.95 14.07
CA GLN A 108 11.49 -12.03 15.53
C GLN A 108 10.04 -12.07 15.99
N LYS A 109 9.17 -11.22 15.41
CA LYS A 109 7.73 -11.23 15.71
C LYS A 109 7.08 -12.55 15.32
N LYS A 110 7.46 -13.11 14.18
CA LYS A 110 6.95 -14.40 13.70
C LYS A 110 7.34 -15.56 14.62
N LEU A 111 8.56 -15.53 15.15
CA LEU A 111 9.04 -16.53 16.13
C LEU A 111 8.34 -16.42 17.48
N LYS A 112 8.06 -15.19 17.95
CA LYS A 112 7.33 -14.96 19.22
C LYS A 112 5.84 -15.34 19.16
N ASN A 113 5.26 -15.35 17.97
CA ASN A 113 3.84 -15.67 17.74
C ASN A 113 3.63 -17.13 17.27
N ARG A 114 4.67 -17.97 17.30
CA ARG A 114 4.63 -19.41 17.06
C ARG A 114 4.68 -20.15 18.37
#